data_AF-A0A1C6H801-F1
#
_entry.id   AF-A0A1C6H801-F1
#
_cell.length_a   1.000
_cell.length_b   1.000
_cell.length_c   1.000
_cell.angle_alpha   90.00
_cell.angle_beta   90.00
_cell.angle_gamma   90.00
#
_symmetry.space_group_name_H-M   'P 1'
#
loop_
_entity.id
_entity.type
_entity.pdbx_description
1 polymer ?
#
loop_
_entity_poly.entity_id
_entity_poly.type
_entity_poly.pdbx_seq_one_letter_code
_entity_poly.pdbx_strand_id
1 'polypeptide(L)' 'MGNFTFEEMNLMCIYNTGSRTGLIDSLSEMRGELSPEETELLALTDSTLSKLRAMTDDEFAVLELYPDFDE' A
#
# COMPACT_ATOMS: atom_id res chain seq x y z
N MET A 1 -0.74 -5.00 14.11
CA MET A 1 -1.86 -4.69 13.18
C MET A 1 -2.17 -3.20 13.13
N GLY A 2 -1.39 -2.45 12.34
CA GLY A 2 -1.84 -1.14 11.89
C GLY A 2 -3.07 -1.31 11.00
N ASN A 3 -4.20 -0.72 11.39
CA ASN A 3 -5.41 -0.79 10.59
C ASN A 3 -5.22 0.04 9.31
N PHE A 4 -5.14 -0.63 8.17
CA PHE A 4 -5.25 0.03 6.88
C PHE A 4 -6.69 0.45 6.64
N THR A 5 -6.88 1.62 6.04
CA THR A 5 -8.19 2.04 5.56
C THR A 5 -8.55 1.29 4.29
N PHE A 6 -9.83 1.34 3.90
CA PHE A 6 -10.27 0.76 2.64
C PHE A 6 -9.51 1.33 1.43
N GLU A 7 -9.24 2.63 1.41
CA GLU A 7 -8.50 3.29 0.33
C GLU A 7 -7.04 2.82 0.27
N GLU A 8 -6.39 2.65 1.41
CA GLU A 8 -5.02 2.11 1.47
C GLU A 8 -4.99 0.66 1.00
N MET A 9 -5.98 -0.15 1.39
CA MET A 9 -6.10 -1.54 0.91
C MET A 9 -6.30 -1.62 -0.60
N ASN A 10 -7.15 -0.77 -1.17
CA ASN A 10 -7.34 -0.70 -2.62
C ASN A 10 -6.06 -0.26 -3.33
N LEU A 11 -5.39 0.77 -2.82
CA LEU A 11 -4.12 1.23 -3.36
C LEU A 11 -3.08 0.10 -3.35
N MET A 12 -2.93 -0.58 -2.22
CA MET A 12 -2.00 -1.70 -2.09
C MET A 12 -2.34 -2.84 -3.05
N CYS A 13 -3.62 -3.18 -3.23
CA CYS A 13 -4.05 -4.22 -4.18
C CYS A 13 -3.60 -3.92 -5.63
N ILE A 14 -3.66 -2.66 -6.06
CA ILE A 14 -3.23 -2.23 -7.40
C ILE A 14 -1.72 -2.40 -7.60
N TYR A 15 -0.93 -2.08 -6.57
CA TYR A 15 0.55 -2.08 -6.64
C TYR A 15 1.20 -3.31 -6.00
N ASN A 16 0.41 -4.31 -5.59
CA ASN A 16 0.92 -5.48 -4.89
C ASN A 16 1.79 -6.33 -5.82
N THR A 17 3.07 -6.46 -5.47
CA THR A 17 4.02 -7.31 -6.21
C THR A 17 4.22 -8.69 -5.56
N GLY A 18 3.41 -9.04 -4.56
CA GLY A 18 3.50 -10.29 -3.80
C GLY A 18 4.48 -10.26 -2.63
N SER A 19 5.09 -9.12 -2.31
CA SER A 19 5.93 -8.97 -1.11
C SER A 19 5.81 -7.55 -0.52
N ARG A 20 6.00 -7.43 0.80
CA ARG A 20 5.96 -6.14 1.50
C ARG A 20 6.99 -5.16 0.95
N THR A 21 8.22 -5.62 0.75
CA THR A 21 9.31 -4.80 0.23
C THR A 21 9.05 -4.36 -1.21
N GLY A 22 8.60 -5.28 -2.07
CA GLY A 22 8.28 -4.93 -3.45
C GLY A 22 7.11 -3.95 -3.56
N LEU A 23 6.08 -4.09 -2.72
CA LEU A 23 4.99 -3.11 -2.63
C LEU A 23 5.48 -1.74 -2.15
N ILE A 24 6.38 -1.69 -1.15
CA ILE A 24 7.00 -0.43 -0.70
C ILE A 24 7.76 0.23 -1.85
N ASP A 25 8.52 -0.55 -2.63
CA ASP A 25 9.30 -0.04 -3.75
C ASP A 25 8.39 0.52 -4.84
N SER A 26 7.35 -0.24 -5.26
CA SER A 26 6.38 0.22 -6.27
C SER A 26 5.61 1.46 -5.83
N LEU A 27 5.17 1.53 -4.57
CA LEU A 27 4.51 2.73 -4.04
C LEU A 27 5.47 3.91 -3.94
N SER A 28 6.75 3.68 -3.60
CA SER A 28 7.76 4.74 -3.52
C SER A 28 8.10 5.31 -4.91
N GLU A 29 8.13 4.46 -5.93
CA GLU A 29 8.28 4.87 -7.34
C GLU A 29 7.09 5.71 -7.79
N MET A 30 5.86 5.22 -7.61
CA MET A 30 4.64 5.95 -7.95
C MET A 30 4.58 7.30 -7.22
N ARG A 31 4.92 7.33 -5.93
CA ARG A 31 4.97 8.53 -5.10
C ARG A 31 5.97 9.58 -5.60
N GLY A 32 6.99 9.18 -6.36
CA GLY A 32 7.96 10.07 -6.99
C GLY A 32 7.44 10.73 -8.27
N GLU A 33 6.47 10.10 -8.94
CA GLU A 33 5.84 10.61 -10.16
C GLU A 33 4.66 11.56 -9.88
N LEU A 34 4.12 11.54 -8.66
CA LEU A 34 3.01 12.41 -8.25
C LEU A 34 3.40 13.88 -8.20
N SER A 35 2.52 14.72 -8.75
CA SER A 35 2.60 16.17 -8.64
C SER A 35 2.36 16.62 -7.19
N PRO A 36 3.00 17.72 -6.73
CA PRO A 36 2.67 18.36 -5.46
C PRO A 36 1.20 18.77 -5.30
N GLU A 37 0.47 18.93 -6.40
CA GLU A 37 -0.96 19.26 -6.40
C GLU A 37 -1.86 18.07 -6.06
N GLU A 38 -1.37 16.83 -6.24
CA GLU A 38 -2.09 15.57 -5.96
C GLU A 38 -2.05 15.23 -4.45
N THR A 39 -2.37 16.23 -3.62
CA THR A 39 -2.17 16.19 -2.17
C THR A 39 -2.87 15.03 -1.47
N GLU A 40 -4.08 14.65 -1.92
CA GLU A 40 -4.83 13.51 -1.37
C GLU A 40 -4.12 12.18 -1.65
N LEU A 41 -3.69 11.95 -2.90
CA LEU A 41 -3.00 10.71 -3.28
C LEU A 41 -1.59 10.64 -2.68
N LEU A 42 -0.90 11.77 -2.58
CA LEU A 42 0.37 11.89 -1.85
C LEU A 42 0.19 11.48 -0.39
N ALA A 43 -0.81 12.04 0.31
CA ALA A 43 -1.07 11.72 1.71
C ALA A 43 -1.48 10.25 1.92
N LEU A 44 -2.33 9.71 1.03
CA LEU A 44 -2.71 8.30 1.05
C LEU A 44 -1.50 7.38 0.88
N THR A 45 -0.64 7.68 -0.09
CA THR A 45 0.55 6.89 -0.38
C THR A 45 1.57 6.98 0.75
N ASP A 46 1.78 8.18 1.32
CA ASP A 46 2.68 8.39 2.46
C ASP A 46 2.21 7.66 3.72
N SER A 47 0.90 7.70 4.01
CA SER A 47 0.30 6.95 5.12
C SER A 47 0.49 5.44 4.93
N THR A 48 0.21 4.94 3.73
CA THR A 48 0.38 3.52 3.37
C THR A 48 1.83 3.07 3.54
N LEU A 49 2.78 3.82 2.98
CA LEU A 49 4.22 3.55 3.09
C LEU A 49 4.70 3.54 4.54
N SER A 50 4.23 4.49 5.36
CA SER A 50 4.57 4.55 6.78
C SER A 50 4.12 3.28 7.52
N LYS A 51 2.89 2.84 7.30
CA LYS A 51 2.33 1.62 7.91
C LYS A 51 3.05 0.36 7.44
N LEU A 52 3.32 0.24 6.13
CA LEU A 52 4.08 -0.88 5.56
C LEU A 52 5.51 -0.98 6.11
N ARG A 53 6.17 0.15 6.34
CA ARG A 53 7.51 0.20 6.94
C ARG A 53 7.51 -0.13 8.42
N ALA A 54 6.42 0.19 9.13
CA ALA A 54 6.26 -0.10 10.55
C ALA A 54 5.88 -1.55 10.86
N MET A 55 5.40 -2.30 9.87
CA MET A 55 4.99 -3.70 10.04
C MET A 55 6.06 -4.71 9.57
N THR A 56 5.91 -5.93 10.05
CA THR A 56 6.75 -7.08 9.68
C THR A 56 6.25 -7.79 8.41
N ASP A 57 7.10 -8.62 7.81
CA ASP A 57 6.71 -9.47 6.68
C ASP A 57 5.61 -10.48 7.08
N ASP A 58 5.65 -10.98 8.32
CA ASP A 58 4.62 -11.90 8.85
C ASP A 58 3.25 -11.21 8.99
N GLU A 59 3.23 -9.95 9.46
CA GLU A 59 1.99 -9.15 9.51
C GLU A 59 1.48 -8.79 8.12
N PHE A 60 2.38 -8.66 7.13
CA PHE A 60 2.00 -8.41 5.75
C PHE A 60 1.42 -9.65 5.07
N ALA A 61 1.98 -10.83 5.35
CA ALA A 61 1.54 -12.10 4.73
C ALA A 61 0.09 -12.47 5.06
N VAL A 62 -0.46 -11.92 6.15
CA VAL A 62 -1.87 -12.10 6.54
C VAL A 62 -2.80 -11.02 5.96
N LEU A 63 -2.27 -10.02 5.24
CA LEU A 63 -3.10 -9.07 4.50
C LEU A 63 -3.60 -9.75 3.24
N GLU A 64 -4.91 -9.93 3.14
CA GLU A 64 -5.58 -10.44 1.95
C GLU A 64 -5.65 -9.34 0.89
N LEU A 65 -4.51 -9.07 0.23
CA LEU A 65 -4.36 -8.09 -0.85
C LEU A 65 -4.68 -8.70 -2.23
N TYR A 66 -5.67 -9.59 -2.26
CA TYR A 66 -6.21 -10.16 -3.47
C TYR A 66 -7.62 -9.62 -3.67
N PRO A 67 -8.05 -9.37 -4.92
CA PRO A 67 -9.45 -9.09 -5.17
C PRO A 67 -10.24 -10.32 -4.74
N ASP A 68 -11.24 -10.09 -3.89
CA ASP A 68 -12.18 -11.13 -3.50
C ASP A 68 -13.04 -11.46 -4.74
N PHE A 69 -12.59 -12.46 -5.49
CA PHE A 69 -13.27 -12.98 -6.67
C PHE A 69 -14.20 -14.15 -6.32
N ASP A 70 -14.33 -14.49 -5.04
CA ASP A 70 -15.29 -15.50 -4.60
C ASP A 70 -16.70 -14.86 -4.57
N GLU A 71 -17.61 -15.48 -5.34
CA GLU A 71 -18.96 -15.04 -5.73
C GLU A 71 -19.92 -14.59 -4.61
#